data_AF-A0A950C5R5-F1
#
_entry.id   AF-A0A950C5R5-F1
#
_cell.length_a   1.000
_cell.length_b   1.000
_cell.length_c   1.000
_cell.angle_alpha   90.00
_cell.angle_beta   90.00
_cell.angle_gamma   90.00
#
_symmetry.space_group_name_H-M   'P 1'
#
loop_
_entity.id
_entity.type
_entity.pdbx_description
1 polymer ?
#
loop_
_entity_poly.entity_id
_entity_poly.type
_entity_poly.pdbx_seq_one_letter_code
_entity_poly.pdbx_strand_id
1 'polypeptide(L)' 'MFTRMQRAPLHSLQLPPEFEDLTGVIRSDLKVIVSILTERASDRLLLSGRQAQQLRRALWNGLTETITKSLEPLSVERR' A
#
# COMPACT_ATOMS: atom_id res chain seq x y z
N MET A 1 16.10 -6.92 24.21
CA MET A 1 15.05 -5.89 24.16
C MET A 1 14.18 -6.15 22.95
N PHE A 2 12.98 -6.71 23.12
CA PHE A 2 12.03 -6.81 22.02
C PHE A 2 11.49 -5.39 21.76
N THR A 3 11.92 -4.77 20.68
CA THR A 3 11.31 -3.55 20.16
C THR A 3 9.82 -3.85 20.03
N ARG A 4 9.01 -3.22 20.89
CA ARG A 4 7.56 -3.21 20.80
C ARG A 4 7.23 -2.86 19.37
N MET A 5 6.88 -3.86 18.56
CA MET A 5 6.67 -3.69 17.12
C MET A 5 5.48 -2.77 16.96
N GLN A 6 5.75 -1.48 16.83
CA GLN A 6 4.75 -0.47 16.55
C GLN A 6 4.06 -0.92 15.27
N ARG A 7 2.77 -1.23 15.36
CA ARG A 7 1.94 -1.46 14.18
C ARG A 7 1.98 -0.15 13.41
N ALA A 8 2.83 -0.06 12.39
CA ALA A 8 2.85 1.09 11.51
C ALA A 8 1.41 1.37 11.04
N PRO A 9 0.93 2.61 11.18
CA PRO A 9 -0.39 2.98 10.70
C PRO A 9 -0.48 2.70 9.20
N LEU A 10 -1.67 2.33 8.74
CA LEU A 10 -1.90 2.16 7.31
C LEU A 10 -1.92 3.55 6.67
N HIS A 11 -1.14 3.75 5.61
CA HIS A 11 -1.18 4.99 4.85
C HIS A 11 -2.52 5.08 4.12
N SER A 12 -3.12 6.27 4.10
CA SER A 12 -4.23 6.57 3.20
C SER A 12 -3.68 6.85 1.81
N LEU A 13 -4.34 6.34 0.77
CA LEU A 13 -4.08 6.79 -0.59
C LEU A 13 -4.50 8.25 -0.72
N GLN A 14 -3.51 9.11 -0.95
CA GLN A 14 -3.70 10.53 -1.21
C GLN A 14 -3.29 10.78 -2.64
N LEU A 15 -4.26 11.04 -3.49
CA LEU A 15 -4.02 11.43 -4.87
C LEU A 15 -4.20 12.96 -4.98
N PRO A 16 -3.49 13.61 -5.91
CA PRO A 16 -3.79 15.00 -6.27
C PRO A 16 -5.26 15.18 -6.68
N PRO A 17 -5.85 16.38 -6.50
CA PRO A 17 -7.28 16.64 -6.75
C PRO A 17 -7.75 16.26 -8.16
N GLU A 18 -6.90 16.43 -9.16
CA GLU A 18 -7.20 16.09 -10.55
C GLU A 18 -7.32 14.58 -10.84
N PHE A 19 -6.99 13.73 -9.86
CA PHE A 19 -7.17 12.27 -9.91
C PHE A 19 -8.13 11.76 -8.83
N GLU A 20 -8.95 12.64 -8.22
CA GLU A 20 -9.88 12.25 -7.16
C GLU A 20 -10.84 11.15 -7.61
N ASP A 21 -11.32 11.22 -8.85
CA ASP A 21 -12.18 10.23 -9.50
C ASP A 21 -11.55 8.83 -9.58
N LEU A 22 -10.23 8.76 -9.74
CA LEU A 22 -9.48 7.50 -9.78
C LEU A 22 -9.16 6.92 -8.40
N THR A 23 -9.29 7.71 -7.33
CA THR A 23 -8.90 7.30 -5.97
C THR A 23 -9.61 6.01 -5.54
N GLY A 24 -10.91 5.90 -5.82
CA GLY A 24 -11.69 4.71 -5.47
C GLY A 24 -11.22 3.46 -6.20
N VAL A 25 -10.98 3.58 -7.51
CA VAL A 25 -10.56 2.48 -8.39
C VAL A 25 -9.15 2.01 -8.01
N ILE A 26 -8.19 2.94 -7.94
CA ILE A 26 -6.80 2.62 -7.58
C ILE A 26 -6.74 1.97 -6.19
N ARG A 27 -7.52 2.49 -5.22
CA ARG A 27 -7.59 1.89 -3.88
C ARG A 27 -8.13 0.47 -3.92
N SER A 28 -9.13 0.18 -4.76
CA SER A 28 -9.69 -1.16 -4.94
C SER A 28 -8.64 -2.12 -5.49
N ASP A 29 -7.97 -1.72 -6.57
CA ASP A 29 -6.95 -2.53 -7.23
C ASP A 29 -5.76 -2.80 -6.31
N LEU A 30 -5.32 -1.80 -5.55
CA LEU A 30 -4.27 -1.97 -4.55
C LEU A 30 -4.64 -3.00 -3.48
N LYS A 31 -5.90 -3.04 -3.02
CA LYS A 31 -6.34 -4.07 -2.07
C LYS A 31 -6.22 -5.46 -2.68
N VAL A 32 -6.63 -5.63 -3.94
CA VAL A 32 -6.55 -6.91 -4.64
C VAL A 32 -5.10 -7.34 -4.82
N ILE A 33 -4.25 -6.45 -5.32
CA ILE A 33 -2.81 -6.72 -5.52
C ILE A 33 -2.14 -7.10 -4.21
N VAL A 34 -2.34 -6.31 -3.14
CA VAL A 34 -1.76 -6.59 -1.82
C VAL A 34 -2.24 -7.94 -1.29
N SER A 35 -3.52 -8.28 -1.47
CA SER A 35 -4.08 -9.55 -1.02
C SER A 35 -3.41 -10.73 -1.72
N ILE A 36 -3.37 -10.71 -3.06
CA ILE A 36 -2.80 -11.79 -3.88
C ILE A 36 -1.31 -11.97 -3.57
N LEU A 37 -0.55 -10.88 -3.45
CA LEU A 37 0.89 -10.95 -3.15
C LEU A 37 1.13 -11.49 -1.74
N THR A 38 0.33 -11.07 -0.76
CA THR A 38 0.45 -11.55 0.62
C THR A 38 0.11 -13.04 0.71
N GLU A 39 -0.95 -13.48 0.06
CA GLU A 39 -1.37 -14.89 0.03
C GLU A 39 -0.29 -15.77 -0.60
N ARG A 40 0.16 -15.44 -1.81
CA ARG A 40 1.21 -16.19 -2.50
C ARG A 40 2.52 -16.24 -1.72
N ALA A 41 2.90 -15.15 -1.07
CA ALA A 41 4.10 -15.13 -0.23
C ALA A 41 3.90 -15.95 1.06
N SER A 42 2.70 -15.92 1.65
CA SER A 42 2.38 -16.70 2.85
C SER A 42 2.50 -18.20 2.58
N ASP A 43 1.97 -18.66 1.44
CA ASP A 43 2.04 -20.06 1.04
C ASP A 43 3.47 -20.50 0.72
N ARG A 44 4.21 -19.70 -0.05
CA ARG A 44 5.57 -20.04 -0.49
C ARG A 44 6.60 -19.99 0.63
N LEU A 45 6.46 -19.05 1.56
CA LEU A 45 7.43 -18.82 2.62
C LEU A 45 6.97 -19.36 3.98
N LEU A 46 5.81 -20.03 4.02
CA LEU A 46 5.18 -20.57 5.23
C LEU A 46 5.09 -19.51 6.34
N LEU A 47 4.64 -18.31 5.97
CA LEU A 47 4.57 -17.19 6.91
C LEU A 47 3.55 -17.48 8.01
N SER A 48 3.92 -17.21 9.26
CA SER A 48 2.94 -17.13 10.34
C SER A 48 1.91 -16.02 10.07
N GLY A 49 0.72 -16.12 10.67
CA GLY A 49 -0.30 -15.07 10.52
C GLY A 49 0.19 -13.66 10.90
N ARG A 50 1.15 -13.55 11.84
CA ARG A 50 1.78 -12.27 12.18
C ARG A 50 2.66 -11.74 11.05
N GLN A 51 3.50 -12.59 10.46
CA GLN A 51 4.37 -12.22 9.34
C GLN A 51 3.56 -11.88 8.10
N ALA A 52 2.51 -12.65 7.77
CA ALA A 52 1.59 -12.34 6.67
C ALA A 52 0.92 -10.96 6.87
N GLN A 53 0.45 -10.67 8.08
CA GLN A 53 -0.16 -9.38 8.39
C GLN A 53 0.84 -8.21 8.38
N GLN A 54 2.11 -8.46 8.70
CA GLN A 54 3.19 -7.47 8.55
C GLN A 54 3.49 -7.21 7.08
N LEU A 55 3.63 -8.25 6.26
CA LEU A 55 3.84 -8.15 4.83
C LEU A 55 2.70 -7.38 4.15
N ARG A 56 1.45 -7.72 4.48
CA ARG A 56 0.26 -7.02 3.98
C ARG A 56 0.32 -5.51 4.23
N ARG A 57 0.76 -5.10 5.42
CA ARG A 57 0.89 -3.68 5.80
C ARG A 57 2.04 -3.01 5.06
N ALA A 58 3.19 -3.68 4.97
CA ALA A 58 4.35 -3.16 4.26
C ALA A 58 4.03 -2.93 2.78
N LEU A 59 3.38 -3.91 2.12
CA LEU A 59 2.95 -3.80 0.73
C LEU A 59 1.93 -2.68 0.54
N TRP A 60 0.91 -2.61 1.40
CA TRP A 60 -0.09 -1.53 1.34
C TRP A 60 0.56 -0.15 1.45
N ASN A 61 1.38 0.07 2.48
CA ASN A 61 2.00 1.37 2.72
C ASN A 61 2.96 1.74 1.59
N GLY A 62 3.80 0.79 1.15
CA GLY A 62 4.77 1.01 0.08
C GLY A 62 4.10 1.35 -1.25
N LEU A 63 3.12 0.56 -1.68
CA LEU A 63 2.43 0.82 -2.96
C LEU A 63 1.67 2.14 -2.95
N THR A 64 1.00 2.45 -1.84
CA THR A 64 0.28 3.71 -1.66
C THR A 64 1.25 4.90 -1.77
N GLU A 65 2.37 4.84 -1.06
CA GLU A 65 3.40 5.88 -1.07
C GLU A 65 4.05 6.04 -2.44
N THR A 66 4.36 4.94 -3.13
CA THR A 66 4.91 4.96 -4.49
C THR A 66 3.96 5.65 -5.45
N ILE A 67 2.66 5.30 -5.45
CA ILE A 67 1.68 5.91 -6.35
C ILE A 67 1.54 7.40 -6.09
N THR A 68 1.38 7.80 -4.83
CA THR A 68 1.27 9.21 -4.44
C THR A 68 2.49 10.00 -4.94
N LYS A 69 3.71 9.52 -4.68
CA LYS A 69 4.95 10.16 -5.13
C LYS A 69 5.11 10.21 -6.65
N SER A 70 4.63 9.19 -7.36
CA SER A 70 4.69 9.16 -8.83
C SER A 70 3.72 10.13 -9.50
N LEU A 71 2.58 10.42 -8.86
CA LEU A 71 1.56 11.33 -9.40
C LEU A 71 1.78 12.79 -8.99
N GLU A 72 2.44 13.04 -7.86
CA GLU A 72 2.76 14.39 -7.38
C GLU A 72 3.44 15.30 -8.43
N PRO A 73 4.49 14.91 -9.18
CA PRO A 73 5.09 15.80 -10.19
C PRO A 73 4.16 16.08 -11.38
N LEU A 74 3.28 15.13 -11.73
CA LEU A 74 2.34 15.27 -12.84
C LEU A 74 1.19 16.24 -12.52
N SER A 75 1.00 16.55 -11.24
CA SER A 75 0.01 17.52 -10.78
C SER A 75 0.39 18.99 -11.05
N VAL A 76 1.69 19.27 -11.16
CA VAL A 76 2.23 20.64 -11.19
C VAL A 76 2.40 21.17 -12.63
N GLU A 77 2.54 20.28 -13.62
CA GLU A 77 2.76 20.64 -15.04
C GLU A 77 1.56 21.32 -15.74
N ARG A 78 0.48 21.65 -15.01
CA ARG A 78 -0.66 22.43 -15.51
C ARG A 78 -0.65 23.92 -15.12
N ARG A 79 0.48 24.48 -14.67
CA ARG A 79 0.62 25.93 -14.43
C ARG A 79 1.36 26.67 -15.53
#